data_AF-A0A0K9GH15-F1
#
_entry.id   AF-A0A0K9GH15-F1
#
_cell.length_a   1.000
_cell.length_b   1.000
_cell.length_c   1.000
_cell.angle_alpha   90.00
_cell.angle_beta   90.00
_cell.angle_gamma   90.00
#
_symmetry.space_group_name_H-M   'P 1'
#
loop_
_entity.id
_entity.type
_entity.pdbx_description
1 polymer ?
#
loop_
_entity_poly.entity_id
_entity_poly.type
_entity_poly.pdbx_seq_one_letter_code
_entity_poly.pdbx_strand_id
1 'polypeptide(L)'
;MGEQIGSIEAGKQADFILVETDAVNMFPIFDLYLALVYSANAGNARDVFIAGKRLIDFDIKQLREELALAMEQCGFNSMALSNGIREIIE
;
A
#
# COMPACT_ATOMS: atom_id res chain seq x y z
N MET A 1 -20.93 6.70 -19.58
CA MET A 1 -19.71 6.33 -18.81
C MET A 1 -18.45 6.54 -19.63
N GLY A 2 -18.30 5.90 -20.79
CA GLY A 2 -17.06 5.94 -21.58
C GLY A 2 -16.56 7.30 -22.07
N GLU A 3 -17.40 8.34 -22.10
CA GLU A 3 -16.97 9.72 -22.43
C GLU A 3 -16.24 10.42 -21.28
N GLN A 4 -16.44 9.99 -20.04
CA GLN A 4 -15.89 10.67 -18.86
C GLN A 4 -14.80 9.86 -18.14
N ILE A 5 -14.92 8.53 -18.12
CA ILE A 5 -14.05 7.62 -17.36
C ILE A 5 -13.86 6.29 -18.11
N GLY A 6 -12.88 5.49 -17.69
CA GLY A 6 -12.67 4.11 -18.16
C GLY A 6 -11.62 3.95 -19.27
N SER A 7 -10.98 5.04 -19.69
CA SER A 7 -9.76 4.99 -20.51
C SER A 7 -8.90 6.23 -20.27
N ILE A 8 -7.62 6.14 -20.61
CA ILE A 8 -6.65 7.23 -20.43
C ILE A 8 -6.60 8.04 -21.74
N GLU A 9 -7.45 9.05 -21.83
CA GLU A 9 -7.58 9.94 -23.00
C GLU A 9 -7.70 11.40 -22.54
N ALA A 10 -7.17 12.33 -23.33
CA ALA A 10 -7.26 13.75 -23.02
C ALA A 10 -8.74 14.21 -22.95
N GLY A 11 -9.06 15.03 -21.94
CA GLY A 11 -10.42 15.52 -21.70
C GLY A 11 -11.27 14.64 -20.79
N LYS A 12 -10.82 13.43 -20.44
CA LYS A 12 -11.47 12.57 -19.45
C LYS A 12 -11.01 12.89 -18.02
N GLN A 13 -11.78 12.42 -17.04
CA GLN A 13 -11.37 12.55 -15.63
C GLN A 13 -10.10 11.73 -15.38
N ALA A 14 -9.23 12.27 -14.53
CA ALA A 14 -7.98 11.63 -14.13
C ALA A 14 -8.25 10.55 -13.06
N ASP A 15 -8.85 9.45 -13.52
CA ASP A 15 -9.19 8.27 -12.72
C ASP A 15 -8.27 7.12 -13.13
N PHE A 16 -7.21 6.90 -12.35
CA PHE A 16 -6.22 5.87 -12.65
C PHE A 16 -5.54 5.38 -11.38
N ILE A 17 -4.89 4.22 -11.49
CA ILE A 17 -4.07 3.65 -10.43
C ILE A 17 -2.63 3.49 -10.91
N LEU A 18 -1.68 3.63 -10.01
CA LEU A 18 -0.29 3.22 -10.23
C LEU A 18 -0.10 1.84 -9.61
N VAL A 19 0.34 0.87 -10.41
CA VAL A 19 0.64 -0.49 -9.97
C VAL A 19 2.16 -0.66 -9.92
N GLU A 20 2.69 -1.17 -8.81
CA GLU A 20 4.11 -1.48 -8.68
C GLU A 20 4.45 -2.85 -9.29
N THR A 21 5.73 -3.04 -9.64
CA THR A 21 6.23 -4.19 -10.40
C THR A 21 7.40 -4.91 -9.71
N ASP A 22 7.78 -4.47 -8.53
CA ASP A 22 9.00 -4.90 -7.83
C ASP A 22 8.72 -6.07 -6.88
N ALA A 23 7.44 -6.32 -6.56
CA ALA A 23 7.04 -7.43 -5.71
C ALA A 23 7.35 -8.81 -6.34
N VAL A 24 7.56 -9.80 -5.47
CA VAL A 24 7.88 -11.18 -5.88
C VAL A 24 6.81 -11.80 -6.77
N ASN A 25 5.53 -11.48 -6.54
CA ASN A 25 4.44 -11.98 -7.39
C ASN A 25 4.43 -11.36 -8.79
N MET A 26 5.12 -10.23 -8.99
CA MET A 26 5.24 -9.55 -10.28
C MET A 26 6.48 -10.01 -11.07
N PHE A 27 7.43 -10.73 -10.45
CA PHE A 27 8.67 -11.12 -11.11
C PHE A 27 8.65 -12.58 -11.63
N PRO A 28 9.14 -12.85 -12.85
CA PRO A 28 9.52 -11.91 -13.92
C PRO A 28 8.32 -11.43 -14.75
N ILE A 29 8.39 -10.20 -15.29
CA ILE A 29 7.38 -9.66 -16.21
C ILE A 29 7.81 -9.95 -17.66
N PHE A 30 7.12 -10.91 -18.31
CA PHE A 30 7.27 -11.15 -19.75
C PHE A 30 6.27 -10.35 -20.60
N ASP A 31 5.06 -10.14 -20.08
CA ASP A 31 3.99 -9.38 -20.69
C ASP A 31 3.24 -8.61 -19.60
N LEU A 32 3.11 -7.30 -19.78
CA LEU A 32 2.48 -6.40 -18.81
C LEU A 32 0.97 -6.68 -18.64
N TYR A 33 0.26 -7.04 -19.71
CA TYR A 33 -1.17 -7.34 -19.63
C TYR A 33 -1.42 -8.62 -18.85
N LEU A 34 -0.63 -9.67 -19.13
CA LEU A 34 -0.72 -10.92 -18.40
C LEU A 34 -0.33 -10.73 -16.93
N ALA A 35 0.74 -9.97 -16.67
CA ALA A 35 1.14 -9.65 -15.29
C ALA A 35 0.02 -8.90 -14.55
N LEU A 36 -0.61 -7.90 -15.18
CA LEU A 36 -1.70 -7.14 -14.56
C LEU A 36 -2.96 -7.99 -14.30
N VAL A 37 -3.30 -8.90 -15.22
CA VAL A 37 -4.53 -9.71 -15.13
C VAL A 37 -4.37 -10.93 -14.22
N TYR A 38 -3.21 -11.58 -14.24
CA TYR A 38 -3.00 -12.88 -13.59
C TYR A 38 -2.07 -12.85 -12.38
N SER A 39 -1.14 -11.90 -12.32
CA SER A 39 -0.12 -11.85 -11.26
C SER A 39 -0.38 -10.75 -10.22
N ALA A 40 -0.85 -9.59 -10.67
CA ALA A 40 -1.13 -8.46 -9.80
C ALA A 40 -2.33 -8.73 -8.89
N ASN A 41 -2.28 -8.16 -7.69
CA ASN A 41 -3.38 -8.14 -6.73
C ASN A 41 -3.54 -6.73 -6.13
N ALA A 42 -4.55 -6.54 -5.28
CA ALA A 42 -4.85 -5.24 -4.68
C ALA A 42 -3.67 -4.64 -3.89
N GLY A 43 -2.79 -5.47 -3.33
CA GLY A 43 -1.58 -5.03 -2.63
C GLY A 43 -0.50 -4.43 -3.53
N ASN A 44 -0.56 -4.67 -4.85
CA ASN A 44 0.36 -4.05 -5.80
C ASN A 44 -0.11 -2.64 -6.24
N ALA A 45 -1.30 -2.20 -5.83
CA ALA A 45 -1.75 -0.83 -6.09
C ALA A 45 -1.01 0.14 -5.16
N ARG A 46 -0.10 0.92 -5.74
CA ARG A 46 0.72 1.91 -5.02
C ARG A 46 -0.05 3.19 -4.77
N ASP A 47 -0.68 3.73 -5.82
CA ASP A 47 -1.39 5.00 -5.80
C ASP A 47 -2.73 4.88 -6.51
N VAL A 48 -3.74 5.61 -6.02
CA VAL A 48 -5.06 5.69 -6.63
C VAL A 48 -5.41 7.16 -6.79
N PHE A 49 -5.86 7.55 -7.98
CA PHE A 49 -6.31 8.91 -8.29
C PHE A 49 -7.77 8.87 -8.70
N ILE A 50 -8.57 9.80 -8.16
CA ILE A 50 -9.98 10.01 -8.52
C ILE A 50 -10.15 11.50 -8.81
N ALA A 51 -10.62 11.84 -10.01
CA ALA A 51 -10.73 13.19 -10.51
C ALA A 51 -9.44 14.03 -10.30
N GLY A 52 -8.28 13.38 -10.48
CA GLY A 52 -6.97 14.00 -10.32
C GLY A 52 -6.49 14.18 -8.88
N LYS A 53 -7.27 13.74 -7.88
CA LYS A 53 -6.87 13.75 -6.47
C LYS A 53 -6.35 12.38 -6.07
N ARG A 54 -5.14 12.33 -5.51
CA ARG A 54 -4.58 11.10 -4.94
C ARG A 54 -5.37 10.72 -3.68
N LEU A 55 -5.86 9.49 -3.62
CA LEU A 55 -6.68 8.96 -2.52
C LEU A 55 -5.83 8.25 -1.47
N ILE A 56 -4.78 7.54 -1.90
CA ILE A 56 -3.79 6.93 -1.00
C ILE A 56 -2.67 7.94 -0.80
N ASP A 57 -2.77 8.73 0.27
CA ASP A 57 -1.78 9.75 0.62
C ASP A 57 -1.26 9.52 2.04
N PHE A 58 -0.66 8.35 2.27
CA PHE A 58 -0.05 8.02 3.55
C PHE A 58 1.36 7.47 3.28
N ASP A 59 2.37 8.10 3.85
CA ASP A 59 3.71 7.54 3.88
C ASP A 59 3.73 6.41 4.91
N ILE A 60 3.92 5.16 4.45
CA ILE A 60 3.99 3.99 5.34
C ILE A 60 5.10 4.15 6.38
N LYS A 61 6.19 4.86 6.06
CA LYS A 61 7.25 5.14 7.02
C LYS A 61 6.74 6.06 8.12
N GLN A 62 6.09 7.16 7.75
CA GLN A 62 5.47 8.08 8.70
C GLN A 62 4.40 7.37 9.54
N LEU A 63 3.54 6.57 8.93
CA LEU A 63 2.51 5.80 9.62
C LEU A 63 3.12 4.81 10.63
N ARG A 64 4.22 4.15 10.27
CA ARG A 64 4.97 3.26 11.18
C ARG A 64 5.57 4.03 12.36
N GLU A 65 6.13 5.22 12.12
CA GLU A 65 6.68 6.09 13.16
C GLU A 65 5.57 6.55 14.13
N GLU A 66 4.42 6.98 13.60
CA GLU A 66 3.24 7.37 14.39
C GLU A 66 2.68 6.20 15.22
N LEU A 67 2.57 5.00 14.63
CA LEU A 67 2.14 3.81 15.36
C LEU A 67 3.12 3.43 16.46
N ALA A 68 4.44 3.49 16.20
CA ALA A 68 5.45 3.16 17.20
C ALA A 68 5.34 4.08 18.43
N LEU A 69 5.18 5.38 18.20
CA LEU A 69 4.95 6.38 19.26
C LEU A 69 3.65 6.10 20.03
N ALA A 70 2.56 5.81 19.33
CA ALA A 70 1.28 5.49 19.96
C ALA A 70 1.36 4.22 20.82
N MET A 71 2.05 3.18 20.36
CA MET A 71 2.27 1.93 21.11
C MET A 71 3.07 2.16 22.39
N GLU A 72 4.06 3.05 22.36
CA GLU A 72 4.83 3.47 23.54
C GLU A 72 3.95 4.20 24.56
N GLN A 73 3.11 5.13 24.08
CA GLN A 73 2.21 5.94 24.92
C GLN A 73 1.06 5.14 25.53
N CYS A 74 0.53 4.14 24.81
CA CYS A 74 -0.54 3.27 25.31
C CYS A 74 -0.07 2.26 26.39
N GLY A 75 1.20 2.30 26.80
CA GLY A 75 1.71 1.40 27.84
C GLY A 75 1.85 -0.05 27.36
N PHE A 76 1.97 -0.31 26.06
CA PHE A 76 2.22 -1.67 25.58
C PHE A 76 3.51 -2.24 26.17
N ASN A 77 4.52 -1.39 26.42
CA ASN A 77 5.71 -1.73 27.19
C ASN A 77 5.43 -2.14 28.64
N SER A 78 4.44 -1.55 29.32
CA SER A 78 4.10 -1.93 30.70
C SER A 78 3.27 -3.23 30.77
N MET A 79 2.52 -3.58 29.73
CA MET A 79 1.85 -4.89 29.62
C MET A 79 2.78 -6.02 29.13
N ALA A 80 3.65 -5.76 28.14
CA ALA A 80 4.57 -6.76 27.62
C ALA A 80 5.71 -7.09 28.60
N LEU A 81 6.18 -6.11 29.38
CA LEU A 81 7.17 -6.33 30.44
C LEU A 81 6.56 -6.90 31.73
N SER A 82 5.25 -6.76 31.97
CA SER A 82 4.59 -7.38 33.14
C SER A 82 4.26 -8.87 32.92
N ASN A 83 4.14 -9.32 31.67
CA ASN A 83 3.91 -10.73 31.31
C ASN A 83 5.16 -11.39 30.68
N GLY A 84 6.24 -11.49 31.47
CA GLY A 84 7.07 -12.72 31.47
C GLY A 84 7.85 -13.15 30.22
N ILE A 85 8.21 -12.28 29.27
CA ILE A 85 9.16 -12.65 28.19
C ILE A 85 10.58 -12.16 28.55
N ARG A 86 11.15 -12.70 29.63
CA ARG A 86 12.54 -12.44 30.02
C ARG A 86 13.51 -13.58 29.69
N GLU A 87 13.04 -14.68 29.09
CA GLU A 87 13.82 -15.92 28.92
C GLU A 87 14.18 -16.31 27.47
N ILE A 88 13.91 -15.48 26.43
CA ILE A 88 14.19 -15.87 25.02
C ILE A 88 15.27 -15.02 24.35
N ILE A 89 16.14 -14.37 25.13
CA ILE A 89 17.39 -13.79 24.59
C ILE A 89 18.56 -14.14 25.51
N GLU A 90 18.82 -15.44 25.65
CA GLU A 90 20.18 -16.00 25.60
C GLU A 90 20.27 -16.97 24.43
#